data_AF-A0A8J1U1K6-F1
#
_entry.id   AF-A0A8J1U1K6-F1
#
_cell.length_a   1.000
_cell.length_b   1.000
_cell.length_c   1.000
_cell.angle_alpha   90.00
_cell.angle_beta   90.00
_cell.angle_gamma   90.00
#
_symmetry.space_group_name_H-M   'P 1'
#
loop_
_entity.id
_entity.type
_entity.pdbx_description
1 polymer ?
#
loop_
_entity_poly.entity_id
_entity_poly.type
_entity_poly.pdbx_seq_one_letter_code
_entity_poly.pdbx_strand_id
1 'polypeptide(L)'
;MIYCRVPKIGCTLFKRIMYVINGNTISIDPYDIPPLIAKDLPIKRFENYSRQQVEYMLKHYTKVLIVRDPLDRLISGYFDKLYSINPNFWYKAGAPAINIFRKHISSWKSKQCGFDTTFEEFLLHIIHRYANRIPLNKHWRSIYDMCFPCNINYDIIGHIETYSKDISHILGTIHAEHSIKMRSNYSRLENIHREVDIMFRGYPTACGLTKKQLLNRILGGLETRGYIKLDNQERRNLLQGEIESDVLKSKLTEIYYKKPNPEKGFKDLRKTVLHKIPLEILKAIQSIYKHDLRLFGYENFV
;
A
#
# COMPACT_ATOMS: atom_id res chain seq x y z
N MET A 1 22.00 -8.62 5.77
CA MET A 1 21.04 -7.58 6.19
C MET A 1 19.73 -8.20 6.67
N ILE A 2 19.11 -7.62 7.69
CA ILE A 2 17.78 -7.92 8.23
C ILE A 2 16.87 -6.73 7.93
N TYR A 3 15.63 -6.99 7.54
CA TYR A 3 14.65 -5.94 7.25
C TYR A 3 13.31 -6.25 7.91
N CYS A 4 12.77 -5.29 8.67
CA CYS A 4 11.40 -5.42 9.17
C CYS A 4 10.38 -5.10 8.08
N ARG A 5 9.60 -6.10 7.66
CA ARG A 5 8.62 -5.94 6.60
C ARG A 5 7.34 -5.25 7.09
N VAL A 6 7.31 -3.93 6.99
CA VAL A 6 6.10 -3.12 7.18
C VAL A 6 5.35 -3.01 5.84
N PRO A 7 4.02 -3.21 5.77
CA PRO A 7 3.28 -2.91 4.54
C PRO A 7 3.15 -1.40 4.29
N LYS A 8 2.97 -1.01 3.01
CA LYS A 8 2.70 0.39 2.57
C LYS A 8 3.87 1.36 2.64
N ILE A 9 5.07 0.80 2.66
CA ILE A 9 6.37 1.50 2.69
C ILE A 9 7.32 0.98 1.60
N GLY A 10 6.79 0.67 0.41
CA GLY A 10 7.63 0.12 -0.68
C GLY A 10 8.02 -1.36 -0.51
N CYS A 11 7.37 -2.11 0.39
CA CYS A 11 7.76 -3.49 0.74
C CYS A 11 7.89 -4.47 -0.43
N THR A 12 7.11 -4.31 -1.51
CA THR A 12 7.23 -5.16 -2.70
C THR A 12 8.55 -4.88 -3.41
N LEU A 13 8.87 -3.60 -3.62
CA LEU A 13 10.13 -3.18 -4.23
C LEU A 13 11.32 -3.56 -3.36
N PHE A 14 11.27 -3.32 -2.05
CA PHE A 14 12.33 -3.73 -1.13
C PHE A 14 12.56 -5.25 -1.16
N LYS A 15 11.48 -6.05 -1.29
CA LYS A 15 11.60 -7.50 -1.42
C LYS A 15 12.32 -7.91 -2.71
N ARG A 16 12.09 -7.20 -3.82
CA ARG A 16 12.82 -7.43 -5.08
C ARG A 16 14.28 -7.00 -4.98
N ILE A 17 14.54 -5.85 -4.37
CA ILE A 17 15.91 -5.38 -4.05
C ILE A 17 16.66 -6.46 -3.26
N MET A 18 16.07 -6.97 -2.18
CA MET A 18 16.64 -8.07 -1.37
C MET A 18 16.94 -9.32 -2.20
N TYR A 19 16.05 -9.66 -3.14
CA TYR A 19 16.22 -10.83 -3.99
C TYR A 19 17.37 -10.66 -5.00
N VAL A 20 17.52 -9.45 -5.57
CA VAL A 20 18.61 -9.10 -6.48
C VAL A 20 19.95 -9.09 -5.76
N ILE A 21 20.08 -8.39 -4.62
CA ILE A 21 21.37 -8.30 -3.89
C ILE A 21 21.84 -9.65 -3.32
N ASN A 22 20.93 -10.59 -3.10
CA ASN A 22 21.27 -11.95 -2.66
C ASN A 22 21.73 -12.85 -3.82
N GLY A 23 21.84 -12.33 -5.05
CA GLY A 23 22.24 -13.09 -6.23
C GLY A 23 21.22 -14.14 -6.67
N ASN A 24 19.95 -14.00 -6.29
CA ASN A 24 18.90 -14.97 -6.63
C ASN A 24 18.32 -14.79 -8.04
N THR A 25 18.83 -13.82 -8.81
CA THR A 25 18.45 -13.54 -10.20
C THR A 25 19.65 -12.98 -10.96
N ILE A 26 19.66 -13.16 -12.28
CA ILE A 26 20.66 -12.58 -13.19
C ILE A 26 20.36 -11.10 -13.44
N SER A 27 19.10 -10.68 -13.38
CA SER A 27 18.75 -9.26 -13.55
C SER A 27 19.20 -8.43 -12.34
N ILE A 28 19.87 -7.32 -12.63
CA ILE A 28 20.26 -6.29 -11.66
C ILE A 28 19.21 -5.19 -11.51
N ASP A 29 18.11 -5.22 -12.28
CA ASP A 29 17.00 -4.28 -12.12
C ASP A 29 15.86 -4.95 -11.35
N PRO A 30 15.56 -4.51 -10.11
CA PRO A 30 14.43 -5.02 -9.35
C PRO A 30 13.11 -4.94 -10.11
N TYR A 31 12.91 -4.00 -11.03
CA TYR A 31 11.67 -3.89 -11.80
C TYR A 31 11.46 -4.98 -12.86
N ASP A 32 12.51 -5.72 -13.23
CA ASP A 32 12.37 -6.89 -14.12
C ASP A 32 11.66 -8.07 -13.44
N ILE A 33 11.52 -8.03 -12.11
CA ILE A 33 10.74 -9.03 -11.36
C ILE A 33 9.28 -8.57 -11.25
N PRO A 34 8.31 -9.24 -11.91
CA PRO A 34 6.91 -8.83 -11.86
C PRO A 34 6.34 -8.78 -10.43
N PRO A 35 5.40 -7.87 -10.10
CA PRO A 35 4.83 -7.74 -8.74
C PRO A 35 4.15 -8.97 -8.19
N LEU A 36 3.62 -9.81 -9.06
CA LEU A 36 2.98 -11.05 -8.67
C LEU A 36 4.00 -12.03 -8.16
N ILE A 37 5.07 -12.24 -8.95
CA ILE A 37 6.19 -13.11 -8.59
C ILE A 37 6.88 -12.56 -7.33
N ALA A 38 7.04 -11.24 -7.25
CA ALA A 38 7.62 -10.58 -6.09
C ALA A 38 6.93 -10.95 -4.76
N LYS A 39 5.60 -11.15 -4.75
CA LYS A 39 4.86 -11.52 -3.52
C LYS A 39 5.30 -12.88 -2.98
N ASP A 40 5.66 -13.80 -3.87
CA ASP A 40 5.91 -15.20 -3.56
C ASP A 40 7.40 -15.56 -3.56
N LEU A 41 8.30 -14.61 -3.89
CA LEU A 41 9.75 -14.80 -3.77
C LEU A 41 10.15 -15.41 -2.41
N PRO A 42 11.01 -16.44 -2.39
CA PRO A 42 11.45 -17.10 -1.16
C PRO A 42 12.46 -16.22 -0.42
N ILE A 43 11.95 -15.36 0.46
CA ILE A 43 12.78 -14.58 1.38
C ILE A 43 12.73 -15.27 2.75
N LYS A 44 13.89 -15.72 3.22
CA LYS A 44 14.05 -16.34 4.53
C LYS A 44 13.58 -15.39 5.63
N ARG A 45 12.86 -15.91 6.61
CA ARG A 45 12.38 -15.18 7.78
C ARG A 45 12.96 -15.80 9.04
N PHE A 46 12.86 -15.11 10.17
CA PHE A 46 13.39 -15.61 11.44
C PHE A 46 12.80 -16.97 11.83
N GLU A 47 11.56 -17.28 11.43
CA GLU A 47 10.91 -18.58 11.63
C GLU A 47 11.64 -19.73 10.92
N ASN A 48 12.55 -19.44 9.98
CA ASN A 48 13.36 -20.43 9.28
C ASN A 48 14.72 -20.71 9.96
N TYR A 49 15.00 -20.10 11.11
CA TYR A 49 16.29 -20.18 11.79
C TYR A 49 16.13 -20.58 13.26
N SER A 50 17.16 -21.18 13.85
CA SER A 50 17.19 -21.45 15.30
C SER A 50 17.28 -20.14 16.09
N ARG A 51 16.93 -20.18 17.37
CA ARG A 51 17.07 -19.03 18.27
C ARG A 51 18.51 -18.49 18.30
N GLN A 52 19.52 -19.37 18.37
CA GLN A 52 20.92 -18.93 18.38
C GLN A 52 21.30 -18.24 17.06
N GLN A 53 20.81 -18.75 15.92
CA GLN A 53 21.04 -18.11 14.63
C GLN A 53 20.37 -16.73 14.55
N VAL A 54 19.14 -16.59 15.08
CA VAL A 54 18.46 -15.29 15.16
C VAL A 54 19.21 -14.31 16.05
N GLU A 55 19.66 -14.74 17.23
CA GLU A 55 20.46 -13.91 18.13
C GLU A 55 21.78 -13.47 17.49
N TYR A 56 22.48 -14.39 16.81
CA TYR A 56 23.68 -14.07 16.03
C TYR A 56 23.38 -13.04 14.93
N MET A 57 22.34 -13.26 14.13
CA MET A 57 21.94 -12.33 13.06
C MET A 57 21.60 -10.95 13.63
N LEU A 58 20.83 -10.86 14.72
CA LEU A 58 20.49 -9.59 15.36
C LEU A 58 21.73 -8.85 15.87
N LYS A 59 22.74 -9.58 16.38
CA LYS A 59 24.01 -8.99 16.83
C LYS A 59 24.92 -8.53 15.69
N HIS A 60 24.97 -9.28 14.58
CA HIS A 60 26.02 -9.11 13.57
C HIS A 60 25.56 -8.55 12.22
N TYR A 61 24.27 -8.59 11.89
CA TYR A 61 23.78 -8.14 10.58
C TYR A 61 23.27 -6.71 10.67
N THR A 62 23.43 -5.92 9.58
CA THR A 62 22.77 -4.62 9.43
C THR A 62 21.25 -4.80 9.48
N LYS A 63 20.59 -4.08 10.39
CA LYS A 63 19.15 -4.09 10.66
C LYS A 63 18.53 -2.82 10.09
N VAL A 64 17.60 -2.98 9.16
CA VAL A 64 16.94 -1.87 8.45
C VAL A 64 15.46 -1.83 8.78
N LEU A 65 14.98 -0.64 9.11
CA LEU A 65 13.57 -0.32 9.21
C LEU A 65 13.26 0.82 8.22
N ILE A 66 12.14 0.71 7.51
CA ILE A 66 11.62 1.82 6.73
C ILE A 66 10.29 2.23 7.35
N VAL A 67 10.07 3.52 7.52
CA VAL A 67 8.90 4.09 8.19
C VAL A 67 8.14 5.03 7.26
N ARG A 68 6.95 5.40 7.71
CA ARG A 68 6.03 6.28 7.00
C ARG A 68 5.08 6.91 8.00
N ASP A 69 4.65 8.14 7.73
CA ASP A 69 3.59 8.80 8.49
C ASP A 69 2.39 7.85 8.65
N PRO A 70 1.91 7.60 9.89
CA PRO A 70 0.84 6.63 10.13
C PRO A 70 -0.44 6.90 9.33
N LEU A 71 -0.87 8.17 9.18
CA LEU A 71 -2.04 8.52 8.38
C LEU A 71 -1.81 8.26 6.90
N ASP A 72 -0.64 8.60 6.36
CA ASP A 72 -0.29 8.30 4.97
C ASP A 72 -0.28 6.78 4.72
N ARG A 73 0.17 6.02 5.71
CA ARG A 73 0.14 4.56 5.66
C ARG A 73 -1.29 4.02 5.69
N LEU A 74 -2.19 4.62 6.48
CA LEU A 74 -3.62 4.29 6.51
C LEU A 74 -4.31 4.63 5.20
N ILE A 75 -4.05 5.78 4.60
CA ILE A 75 -4.56 6.18 3.28
C ILE A 75 -4.10 5.17 2.24
N SER A 76 -2.80 4.84 2.20
CA SER A 76 -2.26 3.83 1.28
C SER A 76 -2.85 2.44 1.53
N GLY A 77 -3.10 2.09 2.80
CA GLY A 77 -3.81 0.89 3.25
C GLY A 77 -5.21 0.80 2.66
N TYR A 78 -6.02 1.84 2.90
CA TYR A 78 -7.37 1.97 2.41
C TYR A 78 -7.44 1.87 0.88
N PHE A 79 -6.62 2.64 0.15
CA PHE A 79 -6.69 2.62 -1.31
C PHE A 79 -6.31 1.27 -1.91
N ASP A 80 -5.33 0.56 -1.35
CA ASP A 80 -4.93 -0.75 -1.89
C ASP A 80 -5.84 -1.90 -1.44
N LYS A 81 -6.48 -1.80 -0.27
CA LYS A 81 -7.23 -2.92 0.33
C LYS A 81 -8.74 -2.77 0.25
N LEU A 82 -9.25 -1.56 0.38
CA LEU A 82 -10.69 -1.30 0.37
C LEU A 82 -11.12 -0.59 -0.90
N TYR A 83 -10.36 0.40 -1.37
CA TYR A 83 -10.69 1.09 -2.62
C TYR A 83 -10.37 0.25 -3.88
N SER A 84 -9.21 -0.40 -3.97
CA SER A 84 -8.94 -1.35 -5.06
C SER A 84 -9.91 -2.53 -5.00
N ILE A 85 -10.08 -3.22 -6.14
CA ILE A 85 -10.90 -4.44 -6.22
C ILE A 85 -10.25 -5.53 -5.37
N ASN A 86 -10.83 -5.81 -4.21
CA ASN A 86 -10.29 -6.78 -3.26
C ASN A 86 -11.37 -7.34 -2.33
N PRO A 87 -12.18 -8.30 -2.81
CA PRO A 87 -13.29 -8.87 -2.05
C PRO A 87 -12.89 -9.41 -0.68
N ASN A 88 -11.70 -10.00 -0.57
CA ASN A 88 -11.21 -10.52 0.71
C ASN A 88 -11.14 -9.43 1.79
N PHE A 89 -10.70 -8.23 1.45
CA PHE A 89 -10.64 -7.11 2.40
C PHE A 89 -11.97 -6.38 2.53
N TRP A 90 -12.79 -6.38 1.48
CA TRP A 90 -14.18 -5.93 1.57
C TRP A 90 -14.92 -6.74 2.63
N TYR A 91 -14.93 -8.07 2.56
CA TYR A 91 -15.58 -8.92 3.57
C TYR A 91 -14.95 -8.81 4.96
N LYS A 92 -13.61 -8.79 5.06
CA LYS A 92 -12.91 -8.85 6.36
C LYS A 92 -12.84 -7.53 7.11
N ALA A 93 -12.96 -6.39 6.43
CA ALA A 93 -12.84 -5.08 7.05
C ALA A 93 -13.93 -4.12 6.59
N GLY A 94 -14.27 -4.12 5.30
CA GLY A 94 -15.29 -3.22 4.75
C GLY A 94 -16.70 -3.50 5.26
N ALA A 95 -17.21 -4.73 5.09
CA ALA A 95 -18.53 -5.11 5.57
C ALA A 95 -18.66 -4.88 7.09
N PRO A 96 -17.71 -5.31 7.95
CA PRO A 96 -17.76 -4.98 9.38
C PRO A 96 -17.81 -3.48 9.66
N ALA A 97 -17.02 -2.66 8.95
CA ALA A 97 -17.05 -1.21 9.10
C ALA A 97 -18.43 -0.63 8.80
N ILE A 98 -19.02 -1.02 7.67
CA ILE A 98 -20.34 -0.55 7.24
C ILE A 98 -21.44 -1.01 8.21
N ASN A 99 -21.45 -2.29 8.60
CA ASN A 99 -22.50 -2.84 9.45
C ASN A 99 -22.54 -2.21 10.85
N ILE A 100 -21.40 -1.67 11.32
CA ILE A 100 -21.32 -1.03 12.64
C ILE A 100 -21.58 0.48 12.56
N PHE A 101 -21.01 1.17 11.56
CA PHE A 101 -20.95 2.65 11.56
C PHE A 101 -21.89 3.32 10.57
N ARG A 102 -22.41 2.60 9.56
CA ARG A 102 -23.29 3.20 8.55
C ARG A 102 -24.73 3.24 9.05
N LYS A 103 -25.25 4.43 9.29
CA LYS A 103 -26.65 4.65 9.74
C LYS A 103 -27.69 4.08 8.78
N HIS A 104 -27.52 4.30 7.47
CA HIS A 104 -28.46 3.85 6.45
C HIS A 104 -27.72 3.06 5.36
N ILE A 105 -27.96 1.75 5.32
CA ILE A 105 -27.38 0.86 4.32
C ILE A 105 -28.40 0.65 3.20
N SER A 106 -28.23 1.34 2.08
CA SER A 106 -29.17 1.34 0.95
C SER A 106 -29.12 0.08 0.08
N SER A 107 -28.12 -0.79 0.26
CA SER A 107 -27.90 -1.96 -0.60
C SER A 107 -27.51 -3.18 0.21
N TRP A 108 -28.21 -4.30 0.01
CA TRP A 108 -27.83 -5.59 0.58
C TRP A 108 -26.40 -6.01 0.17
N LYS A 109 -26.01 -5.69 -1.08
CA LYS A 109 -24.64 -5.92 -1.57
C LYS A 109 -23.61 -5.14 -0.75
N SER A 110 -23.91 -3.89 -0.40
CA SER A 110 -23.05 -3.06 0.47
C SER A 110 -22.95 -3.69 1.86
N LYS A 111 -24.08 -4.12 2.44
CA LYS A 111 -24.10 -4.78 3.75
C LYS A 111 -23.26 -6.06 3.80
N GLN A 112 -23.41 -6.93 2.81
CA GLN A 112 -22.76 -8.24 2.80
C GLN A 112 -21.27 -8.14 2.46
N CYS A 113 -20.91 -7.26 1.52
CA CYS A 113 -19.57 -7.20 0.97
C CYS A 113 -18.75 -6.03 1.47
N GLY A 114 -19.36 -4.85 1.60
CA GLY A 114 -18.67 -3.62 1.95
C GLY A 114 -17.67 -3.10 0.92
N PHE A 115 -17.95 -3.34 -0.37
CA PHE A 115 -17.14 -2.81 -1.47
C PHE A 115 -17.11 -1.26 -1.52
N ASP A 116 -18.10 -0.60 -0.92
CA ASP A 116 -18.27 0.85 -0.90
C ASP A 116 -17.97 1.46 0.49
N THR A 117 -17.12 0.79 1.28
CA THR A 117 -16.64 1.33 2.55
C THR A 117 -15.86 2.62 2.32
N THR A 118 -16.20 3.67 3.07
CA THR A 118 -15.53 4.97 3.02
C THR A 118 -14.25 4.97 3.86
N PHE A 119 -13.41 5.99 3.67
CA PHE A 119 -12.19 6.14 4.50
C PHE A 119 -12.53 6.39 5.97
N GLU A 120 -13.58 7.17 6.24
CA GLU A 120 -14.05 7.44 7.61
C GLU A 120 -14.50 6.15 8.32
N GLU A 121 -15.35 5.34 7.67
CA GLU A 121 -15.80 4.05 8.23
C GLU A 121 -14.62 3.09 8.45
N PHE A 122 -13.61 3.13 7.58
CA PHE A 122 -12.38 2.38 7.77
C PHE A 122 -11.59 2.83 9.01
N LEU A 123 -11.47 4.13 9.26
CA LEU A 123 -10.83 4.65 10.48
C LEU A 123 -11.62 4.28 11.74
N LEU A 124 -12.94 4.43 11.72
CA LEU A 124 -13.83 4.01 12.80
C LEU A 124 -13.69 2.50 13.09
N HIS A 125 -13.57 1.69 12.05
CA HIS A 125 -13.31 0.26 12.20
C HIS A 125 -11.97 -0.03 12.89
N ILE A 126 -10.90 0.70 12.57
CA ILE A 126 -9.62 0.59 13.28
C ILE A 126 -9.77 0.96 14.76
N ILE A 127 -10.41 2.10 15.04
CA ILE A 127 -10.64 2.59 16.40
C ILE A 127 -11.42 1.56 17.21
N HIS A 128 -12.50 1.04 16.65
CA HIS A 128 -13.33 0.04 17.30
C HIS A 128 -12.57 -1.25 17.60
N ARG A 129 -11.80 -1.76 16.63
CA ARG A 129 -11.01 -2.98 16.87
C ARG A 129 -9.92 -2.76 17.91
N TYR A 130 -9.27 -1.60 17.91
CA TYR A 130 -8.29 -1.25 18.93
C TYR A 130 -8.91 -1.17 20.33
N ALA A 131 -10.03 -0.45 20.48
CA ALA A 131 -10.74 -0.30 21.75
C ALA A 131 -11.20 -1.66 22.32
N ASN A 132 -11.60 -2.59 21.45
CA ASN A 132 -12.04 -3.94 21.83
C ASN A 132 -10.89 -4.96 21.86
N ARG A 133 -9.61 -4.52 21.82
CA ARG A 133 -8.42 -5.39 21.85
C ARG A 133 -8.41 -6.47 20.76
N ILE A 134 -9.09 -6.24 19.63
CA ILE A 134 -9.14 -7.19 18.52
C ILE A 134 -7.95 -6.92 17.58
N PRO A 135 -7.07 -7.91 17.28
CA PRO A 135 -5.80 -7.66 16.60
C PRO A 135 -5.92 -6.97 15.23
N LEU A 136 -5.35 -5.78 15.08
CA LEU A 136 -5.36 -5.04 13.81
C LEU A 136 -4.60 -5.80 12.71
N ASN A 137 -5.07 -5.69 11.47
CA ASN A 137 -4.38 -6.27 10.32
C ASN A 137 -3.03 -5.58 10.12
N LYS A 138 -1.99 -6.33 9.75
CA LYS A 138 -0.64 -5.80 9.47
C LYS A 138 -0.59 -4.61 8.50
N HIS A 139 -1.58 -4.43 7.63
CA HIS A 139 -1.65 -3.29 6.71
C HIS A 139 -1.98 -1.96 7.40
N TRP A 140 -2.49 -1.99 8.62
CA TRP A 140 -2.83 -0.82 9.43
C TRP A 140 -2.51 -1.04 10.93
N ARG A 141 -1.64 -2.00 11.27
CA ARG A 141 -1.12 -2.17 12.63
C ARG A 141 0.11 -1.27 12.80
N SER A 142 0.30 -0.61 13.94
CA SER A 142 1.44 0.29 14.18
C SER A 142 2.78 -0.36 13.84
N ILE A 143 3.75 0.44 13.37
CA ILE A 143 5.11 -0.01 13.08
C ILE A 143 5.77 -0.47 14.38
N TYR A 144 5.56 0.30 15.46
CA TYR A 144 5.98 -0.02 16.81
C TYR A 144 5.62 -1.46 17.20
N ASP A 145 4.36 -1.86 17.04
CA ASP A 145 3.89 -3.20 17.41
C ASP A 145 4.38 -4.31 16.46
N MET A 146 4.80 -3.98 15.24
CA MET A 146 5.24 -4.96 14.24
C MET A 146 6.75 -5.18 14.27
N CYS A 147 7.52 -4.15 14.57
CA CYS A 147 8.97 -4.13 14.41
C CYS A 147 9.73 -3.95 15.74
N PHE A 148 9.03 -3.65 16.84
CA PHE A 148 9.64 -3.56 18.18
C PHE A 148 10.91 -2.69 18.20
N PRO A 149 10.87 -1.43 17.71
CA PRO A 149 12.05 -0.58 17.60
C PRO A 149 12.71 -0.23 18.94
N CYS A 150 12.04 -0.46 20.07
CA CYS A 150 12.63 -0.34 21.41
C CYS A 150 13.41 -1.58 21.86
N ASN A 151 13.21 -2.73 21.20
CA ASN A 151 13.90 -3.99 21.50
C ASN A 151 14.94 -4.35 20.44
N ILE A 152 14.78 -3.85 19.22
CA ILE A 152 15.70 -4.07 18.11
C ILE A 152 16.43 -2.76 17.82
N ASN A 153 17.75 -2.76 18.04
CA ASN A 153 18.62 -1.63 17.66
C ASN A 153 18.78 -1.61 16.14
N TYR A 154 17.92 -0.87 15.45
CA TYR A 154 18.03 -0.69 14.00
C TYR A 154 19.25 0.17 13.67
N ASP A 155 20.08 -0.31 12.74
CA ASP A 155 21.26 0.40 12.26
C ASP A 155 20.86 1.53 11.29
N ILE A 156 19.76 1.33 10.53
CA ILE A 156 19.22 2.32 9.59
C ILE A 156 17.70 2.40 9.75
N ILE A 157 17.19 3.62 9.94
CA ILE A 157 15.77 3.94 9.88
C ILE A 157 15.56 4.92 8.71
N GLY A 158 15.03 4.41 7.59
CA GLY A 158 14.71 5.21 6.41
C GLY A 158 13.25 5.64 6.36
N HIS A 159 12.95 6.69 5.61
CA HIS A 159 11.62 7.26 5.45
C HIS A 159 11.11 7.05 4.02
N ILE A 160 9.86 6.64 3.84
CA ILE A 160 9.28 6.44 2.51
C ILE A 160 9.26 7.75 1.69
N GLU A 161 9.25 8.89 2.37
CA GLU A 161 9.28 10.22 1.78
C GLU A 161 10.62 10.50 1.07
N THR A 162 11.71 9.89 1.53
CA THR A 162 13.08 9.99 0.98
C THR A 162 13.56 8.66 0.38
N TYR A 163 12.65 7.76 0.04
CA TYR A 163 12.93 6.36 -0.27
C TYR A 163 14.10 6.13 -1.23
N SER A 164 14.19 6.86 -2.35
CA SER A 164 15.30 6.66 -3.29
C SER A 164 16.67 6.94 -2.67
N LYS A 165 16.79 8.02 -1.89
CA LYS A 165 18.02 8.39 -1.19
C LYS A 165 18.34 7.36 -0.10
N ASP A 166 17.32 6.93 0.63
CA ASP A 166 17.49 5.98 1.74
C ASP A 166 17.88 4.58 1.23
N ILE A 167 17.32 4.14 0.09
CA ILE A 167 17.75 2.89 -0.56
C ILE A 167 19.21 2.99 -1.01
N SER A 168 19.63 4.10 -1.63
CA SER A 168 21.04 4.29 -2.00
C SER A 168 21.97 4.25 -0.79
N HIS A 169 21.58 4.86 0.33
CA HIS A 169 22.36 4.81 1.57
C HIS A 169 22.41 3.40 2.18
N ILE A 170 21.28 2.68 2.21
CA ILE A 170 21.22 1.28 2.66
C ILE A 170 22.16 0.41 1.84
N LEU A 171 22.10 0.51 0.50
CA LEU A 171 22.94 -0.28 -0.40
C LEU A 171 24.43 0.02 -0.19
N GLY A 172 24.81 1.30 -0.07
CA GLY A 172 26.18 1.70 0.23
C GLY A 172 26.69 1.17 1.57
N THR A 173 25.84 1.13 2.60
CA THR A 173 26.20 0.62 3.93
C THR A 173 26.49 -0.88 3.94
N ILE A 174 25.87 -1.64 3.03
CA ILE A 174 26.08 -3.08 2.89
C ILE A 174 26.99 -3.44 1.71
N HIS A 175 27.64 -2.46 1.09
CA HIS A 175 28.51 -2.62 -0.09
C HIS A 175 27.83 -3.32 -1.28
N ALA A 176 26.57 -3.00 -1.54
CA ALA A 176 25.73 -3.58 -2.61
C ALA A 176 25.28 -2.55 -3.67
N GLU A 177 25.89 -1.36 -3.71
CA GLU A 177 25.57 -0.28 -4.65
C GLU A 177 25.72 -0.71 -6.11
N HIS A 178 26.68 -1.58 -6.43
CA HIS A 178 26.92 -2.08 -7.79
C HIS A 178 26.01 -3.26 -8.17
N SER A 179 25.28 -3.83 -7.22
CA SER A 179 24.41 -4.99 -7.46
C SER A 179 23.07 -4.61 -8.08
N ILE A 180 22.70 -3.33 -8.09
CA ILE A 180 21.38 -2.86 -8.51
C ILE A 180 21.45 -1.67 -9.46
N LYS A 181 20.62 -1.70 -10.50
CA LYS A 181 20.33 -0.55 -11.37
C LYS A 181 18.83 -0.31 -11.46
N MET A 182 18.32 0.68 -10.72
CA MET A 182 16.89 1.00 -10.70
C MET A 182 16.51 2.03 -11.76
N ARG A 183 15.54 1.70 -12.64
CA ARG A 183 14.89 2.67 -13.52
C ARG A 183 13.94 3.59 -12.74
N SER A 184 13.90 4.87 -13.11
CA SER A 184 12.95 5.85 -12.55
C SER A 184 11.53 5.66 -13.14
N ASN A 185 10.49 6.12 -12.42
CA ASN A 185 9.07 6.14 -12.83
C ASN A 185 8.34 4.81 -13.08
N TYR A 186 9.03 3.67 -13.12
CA TYR A 186 8.43 2.35 -13.42
C TYR A 186 7.33 1.94 -12.42
N SER A 187 7.44 2.37 -11.17
CA SER A 187 6.49 2.03 -10.11
C SER A 187 5.07 2.59 -10.32
N ARG A 188 4.92 3.73 -11.01
CA ARG A 188 3.59 4.34 -11.25
C ARG A 188 2.83 3.58 -12.33
N LEU A 189 3.49 3.25 -13.43
CA LEU A 189 2.92 2.44 -14.52
C LEU A 189 2.57 1.03 -14.04
N GLU A 190 3.45 0.42 -13.24
CA GLU A 190 3.19 -0.88 -12.63
C GLU A 190 1.90 -0.86 -11.77
N ASN A 191 1.65 0.23 -11.04
CA ASN A 191 0.41 0.39 -10.28
C ASN A 191 -0.82 0.52 -11.18
N ILE A 192 -0.74 1.24 -12.30
CA ILE A 192 -1.83 1.34 -13.28
C ILE A 192 -2.16 -0.06 -13.83
N HIS A 193 -1.14 -0.76 -14.34
CA HIS A 193 -1.31 -2.10 -14.92
C HIS A 193 -1.84 -3.10 -13.91
N ARG A 194 -1.37 -3.04 -12.65
CA ARG A 194 -1.85 -3.90 -11.57
C ARG A 194 -3.35 -3.74 -11.32
N GLU A 195 -3.89 -2.53 -11.30
CA GLU A 195 -5.33 -2.34 -11.08
C GLU A 195 -6.15 -2.94 -12.24
N VAL A 196 -5.67 -2.79 -13.48
CA VAL A 196 -6.30 -3.42 -14.65
C VAL A 196 -6.23 -4.94 -14.52
N ASP A 197 -5.06 -5.51 -14.32
CA ASP A 197 -4.90 -6.96 -14.17
C ASP A 197 -5.81 -7.55 -13.08
N ILE A 198 -6.00 -6.84 -11.96
CA ILE A 198 -6.91 -7.29 -10.90
C ILE A 198 -8.35 -7.39 -11.42
N MET A 199 -8.83 -6.43 -12.21
CA MET A 199 -10.18 -6.49 -12.79
C MET A 199 -10.35 -7.70 -13.72
N PHE A 200 -9.33 -8.00 -14.53
CA PHE A 200 -9.41 -9.03 -15.58
C PHE A 200 -9.06 -10.44 -15.13
N ARG A 201 -8.48 -10.64 -13.95
CA ARG A 201 -8.19 -11.97 -13.37
C ARG A 201 -9.42 -12.78 -12.94
N GLY A 202 -10.61 -12.34 -13.34
CA GLY A 202 -11.84 -13.01 -12.99
C GLY A 202 -12.02 -13.07 -11.49
N TYR A 203 -12.04 -11.92 -10.78
CA TYR A 203 -12.81 -11.84 -9.53
C TYR A 203 -14.28 -11.78 -9.94
N PRO A 204 -14.92 -12.91 -10.25
CA PRO A 204 -16.19 -12.91 -10.95
C PRO A 204 -17.21 -12.55 -9.87
N THR A 205 -17.96 -11.47 -10.05
CA THR A 205 -19.18 -11.24 -9.25
C THR A 205 -19.03 -11.25 -7.73
N ALA A 206 -17.83 -11.13 -7.17
CA ALA A 206 -17.70 -10.94 -5.74
C ALA A 206 -18.44 -9.65 -5.43
N CYS A 207 -19.57 -9.77 -4.75
CA CYS A 207 -20.49 -8.68 -4.43
C CYS A 207 -21.42 -8.21 -5.57
N GLY A 208 -21.52 -8.94 -6.68
CA GLY A 208 -22.50 -8.71 -7.75
C GLY A 208 -22.33 -7.37 -8.49
N LEU A 209 -21.09 -6.87 -8.61
CA LEU A 209 -20.75 -5.66 -9.35
C LEU A 209 -20.56 -5.95 -10.85
N THR A 210 -20.99 -5.02 -11.70
CA THR A 210 -20.80 -5.13 -13.16
C THR A 210 -19.37 -4.76 -13.56
N LYS A 211 -18.90 -5.25 -14.72
CA LYS A 211 -17.60 -4.84 -15.31
C LYS A 211 -17.48 -3.30 -15.38
N LYS A 212 -18.55 -2.61 -15.76
CA LYS A 212 -18.61 -1.13 -15.83
C LYS A 212 -18.42 -0.47 -14.46
N GLN A 213 -19.03 -1.00 -13.41
CA GLN A 213 -18.86 -0.50 -12.04
C GLN A 213 -17.42 -0.69 -11.55
N LEU A 214 -16.83 -1.86 -11.82
CA LEU A 214 -15.44 -2.16 -11.48
C LEU A 214 -14.45 -1.26 -12.23
N LEU A 215 -14.67 -1.05 -13.53
CA LEU A 215 -13.85 -0.15 -14.33
C LEU A 215 -13.95 1.29 -13.83
N ASN A 216 -15.17 1.78 -13.59
CA ASN A 216 -15.38 3.13 -13.05
C ASN A 216 -14.65 3.34 -11.72
N ARG A 217 -14.64 2.31 -10.87
CA ARG A 217 -13.90 2.31 -9.60
C ARG A 217 -12.39 2.38 -9.83
N ILE A 218 -11.83 1.59 -10.74
CA ILE A 218 -10.40 1.64 -11.07
C ILE A 218 -10.01 3.02 -11.57
N LEU A 219 -10.74 3.56 -12.54
CA LEU A 219 -10.46 4.89 -13.10
C LEU A 219 -10.50 5.97 -12.01
N GLY A 220 -11.55 5.97 -11.18
CA GLY A 220 -11.66 6.92 -10.06
C GLY A 220 -10.51 6.77 -9.04
N GLY A 221 -10.07 5.53 -8.77
CA GLY A 221 -8.94 5.27 -7.88
C GLY A 221 -7.60 5.71 -8.46
N LEU A 222 -7.42 5.58 -9.78
CA LEU A 222 -6.22 6.06 -10.47
C LEU A 222 -6.18 7.60 -10.50
N GLU A 223 -7.31 8.26 -10.78
CA GLU A 223 -7.41 9.72 -10.76
C GLU A 223 -7.23 10.32 -9.37
N THR A 224 -7.85 9.69 -8.35
CA THR A 224 -7.76 10.15 -6.96
C THR A 224 -6.32 10.09 -6.45
N ARG A 225 -5.55 9.08 -6.87
CA ARG A 225 -4.13 8.92 -6.53
C ARG A 225 -3.19 9.71 -7.44
N GLY A 226 -3.73 10.52 -8.36
CA GLY A 226 -2.93 11.34 -9.29
C GLY A 226 -2.15 10.53 -10.33
N TYR A 227 -2.53 9.28 -10.61
CA TYR A 227 -1.88 8.52 -11.69
C TYR A 227 -2.29 9.03 -13.06
N ILE A 228 -3.57 9.35 -13.24
CA ILE A 228 -4.12 9.82 -14.52
C ILE A 228 -5.03 11.04 -14.28
N LYS A 229 -5.39 11.74 -15.36
CA LYS A 229 -6.44 12.77 -15.38
C LYS A 229 -7.29 12.53 -16.62
N LEU A 230 -8.57 12.22 -16.44
CA LEU A 230 -9.49 11.97 -17.53
C LEU A 230 -10.44 13.16 -17.70
N ASP A 231 -10.67 13.58 -18.93
CA ASP A 231 -11.82 14.42 -19.24
C ASP A 231 -13.12 13.58 -19.34
N ASN A 232 -14.25 14.28 -19.44
CA ASN A 232 -15.57 13.64 -19.49
C ASN A 232 -15.74 12.73 -20.71
N GLN A 233 -15.11 13.05 -21.84
CA GLN A 233 -15.22 12.25 -23.06
C GLN A 233 -14.33 11.01 -22.99
N GLU A 234 -13.08 11.16 -22.56
CA GLU A 234 -12.14 10.06 -22.30
C GLU A 234 -12.76 9.03 -21.34
N ARG A 235 -13.34 9.51 -20.23
CA ARG A 235 -14.02 8.67 -19.24
C ARG A 235 -15.24 7.95 -19.83
N ARG A 236 -16.07 8.64 -20.62
CA ARG A 236 -17.22 8.01 -21.30
C ARG A 236 -16.76 6.93 -22.28
N ASN A 237 -15.76 7.22 -23.11
CA ASN A 237 -15.23 6.28 -24.09
C ASN A 237 -14.63 5.03 -23.43
N LEU A 238 -13.92 5.18 -22.30
CA LEU A 238 -13.39 4.04 -21.56
C LEU A 238 -14.50 3.19 -20.92
N LEU A 239 -15.63 3.79 -20.54
CA LEU A 239 -16.77 3.09 -19.94
C LEU A 239 -17.75 2.51 -20.97
N GLN A 240 -17.54 2.76 -22.26
CA GLN A 240 -18.35 2.24 -23.36
C GLN A 240 -17.63 1.05 -24.03
N GLY A 241 -18.37 -0.03 -24.27
CA GLY A 241 -17.87 -1.22 -24.95
C GLY A 241 -17.17 -2.23 -24.03
N GLU A 242 -16.90 -3.42 -24.59
CA GLU A 242 -15.99 -4.38 -23.98
C GLU A 242 -14.56 -4.02 -24.42
N ILE A 243 -13.67 -3.84 -23.45
CA ILE A 243 -12.25 -3.50 -23.70
C ILE A 243 -11.42 -4.63 -23.12
N GLU A 244 -10.48 -5.15 -23.90
CA GLU A 244 -9.53 -6.17 -23.45
C GLU A 244 -8.49 -5.58 -22.49
N SER A 245 -7.93 -6.44 -21.63
CA SER A 245 -6.96 -6.04 -20.59
C SER A 245 -5.77 -5.27 -21.16
N ASP A 246 -5.17 -5.77 -22.24
CA ASP A 246 -3.98 -5.17 -22.83
C ASP A 246 -4.27 -3.86 -23.56
N VAL A 247 -5.43 -3.77 -24.22
CA VAL A 247 -5.90 -2.52 -24.83
C VAL A 247 -6.14 -1.45 -23.75
N LEU A 248 -6.75 -1.82 -22.62
CA LEU A 248 -6.97 -0.89 -21.51
C LEU A 248 -5.65 -0.43 -20.87
N LYS A 249 -4.70 -1.35 -20.65
CA LYS A 249 -3.36 -1.02 -20.15
C LYS A 249 -2.65 -0.05 -21.08
N SER A 250 -2.68 -0.28 -22.39
CA SER A 250 -2.08 0.61 -23.38
C SER A 250 -2.71 2.00 -23.38
N LYS A 251 -4.05 2.11 -23.39
CA LYS A 251 -4.75 3.40 -23.32
C LYS A 251 -4.42 4.18 -22.05
N LEU A 252 -4.43 3.52 -20.89
CA LEU A 252 -4.10 4.20 -19.62
C LEU A 252 -2.62 4.61 -19.54
N THR A 253 -1.73 3.86 -20.18
CA THR A 253 -0.31 4.20 -20.30
C THR A 253 -0.13 5.45 -21.17
N GLU A 254 -0.82 5.52 -22.31
CA GLU A 254 -0.82 6.70 -23.17
C GLU A 254 -1.34 7.94 -22.44
N ILE A 255 -2.45 7.81 -21.70
CA ILE A 255 -3.02 8.89 -20.88
C ILE A 255 -2.03 9.34 -19.80
N TYR A 256 -1.38 8.39 -19.12
CA TYR A 256 -0.34 8.69 -18.12
C TYR A 256 0.80 9.53 -18.69
N TYR A 257 1.26 9.23 -19.91
CA TYR A 257 2.35 9.98 -20.54
C TYR A 257 1.91 11.32 -21.14
N LYS A 258 0.69 11.41 -21.69
CA LYS A 258 0.16 12.66 -22.27
C LYS A 258 -0.21 13.70 -21.22
N LYS A 259 -0.82 13.24 -20.14
CA LYS A 259 -1.34 14.08 -19.05
C LYS A 259 -0.93 13.43 -17.72
N PRO A 260 0.38 13.36 -17.41
CA PRO A 260 0.75 13.02 -16.04
C PRO A 260 0.00 14.02 -15.15
N ASN A 261 -0.53 13.54 -14.03
CA ASN A 261 -1.23 14.39 -13.07
C ASN A 261 -0.30 14.66 -11.87
N PRO A 262 0.82 15.38 -12.04
CA PRO A 262 1.76 15.63 -10.95
C PRO A 262 1.15 16.52 -9.88
N GLU A 263 0.14 17.34 -10.23
CA GLU A 263 -0.58 18.26 -9.33
C GLU A 263 -1.46 17.57 -8.29
N LYS A 264 -1.71 16.25 -8.41
CA LYS A 264 -2.37 15.45 -7.36
C LYS A 264 -1.38 14.45 -6.76
N GLY A 265 -0.28 14.97 -6.24
CA GLY A 265 0.69 14.16 -5.52
C GLY A 265 0.05 13.47 -4.30
N PHE A 266 0.81 12.58 -3.65
CA PHE A 266 0.32 11.93 -2.42
C PHE A 266 -0.07 12.96 -1.34
N LYS A 267 0.57 14.14 -1.34
CA LYS A 267 0.25 15.28 -0.46
C LYS A 267 -1.17 15.84 -0.71
N ASP A 268 -1.58 16.02 -1.96
CA ASP A 268 -2.91 16.54 -2.29
C ASP A 268 -4.00 15.50 -2.03
N LEU A 269 -3.69 14.22 -2.28
CA LEU A 269 -4.52 13.11 -1.85
C LEU A 269 -4.73 13.14 -0.34
N ARG A 270 -3.64 13.27 0.44
CA ARG A 270 -3.69 13.38 1.91
C ARG A 270 -4.62 14.51 2.31
N LYS A 271 -4.42 15.72 1.77
CA LYS A 271 -5.27 16.88 2.07
C LYS A 271 -6.75 16.63 1.74
N THR A 272 -7.03 16.11 0.56
CA THR A 272 -8.41 15.86 0.07
C THR A 272 -9.15 14.81 0.91
N VAL A 273 -8.43 13.76 1.32
CA VAL A 273 -9.02 12.67 2.11
C VAL A 273 -9.21 13.09 3.55
N LEU A 274 -8.19 13.71 4.17
CA LEU A 274 -8.22 14.07 5.59
C LEU A 274 -9.14 15.24 5.89
N HIS A 275 -9.32 16.20 4.98
CA HIS A 275 -10.21 17.35 5.18
C HIS A 275 -11.68 16.93 5.42
N LYS A 276 -12.07 15.74 4.97
CA LYS A 276 -13.43 15.20 5.16
C LYS A 276 -13.59 14.42 6.46
N ILE A 277 -12.51 14.19 7.21
CA ILE A 277 -12.54 13.37 8.42
C ILE A 277 -12.72 14.28 9.65
N PRO A 278 -13.72 13.99 10.50
CA PRO A 278 -13.88 14.70 11.77
C PRO A 278 -12.63 14.65 12.66
N LEU A 279 -12.35 15.77 13.34
CA LEU A 279 -11.12 15.95 14.12
C LEU A 279 -11.01 14.94 15.27
N GLU A 280 -12.12 14.55 15.87
CA GLU A 280 -12.20 13.55 16.93
C GLU A 280 -11.74 12.16 16.46
N ILE A 281 -12.07 11.78 15.21
CA ILE A 281 -11.60 10.52 14.61
C ILE A 281 -10.08 10.60 14.40
N LEU A 282 -9.59 11.72 13.89
CA LEU A 282 -8.16 11.93 13.69
C LEU A 282 -7.39 11.88 15.02
N LYS A 283 -7.90 12.49 16.09
CA LYS A 283 -7.32 12.43 17.44
C LYS A 283 -7.32 11.02 18.03
N ALA A 284 -8.40 10.25 17.84
CA ALA A 284 -8.43 8.86 18.26
C ALA A 284 -7.36 8.03 17.53
N ILE A 285 -7.18 8.25 16.22
CA ILE A 285 -6.11 7.64 15.44
C ILE A 285 -4.72 8.07 15.96
N GLN A 286 -4.48 9.36 16.24
CA GLN A 286 -3.22 9.82 16.87
C GLN A 286 -2.86 9.00 18.10
N SER A 287 -3.82 8.81 18.99
CA SER A 287 -3.61 8.08 20.24
C SER A 287 -3.20 6.62 19.98
N ILE A 288 -3.82 5.97 19.00
CA ILE A 288 -3.50 4.58 18.61
C ILE A 288 -2.07 4.45 18.07
N TYR A 289 -1.62 5.41 17.26
CA TYR A 289 -0.30 5.38 16.62
C TYR A 289 0.75 6.27 17.33
N LYS A 290 0.50 6.70 18.58
CA LYS A 290 1.35 7.67 19.31
C LYS A 290 2.84 7.29 19.35
N HIS A 291 3.15 5.99 19.42
CA HIS A 291 4.53 5.51 19.44
C HIS A 291 5.19 5.68 18.08
N ASP A 292 4.50 5.34 16.98
CA ASP A 292 5.00 5.58 15.64
C ASP A 292 5.26 7.08 15.40
N LEU A 293 4.35 7.94 15.88
CA LEU A 293 4.47 9.39 15.70
C LEU A 293 5.72 9.96 16.38
N ARG A 294 5.96 9.56 17.64
CA ARG A 294 7.09 10.07 18.44
C ARG A 294 8.43 9.44 18.07
N LEU A 295 8.46 8.16 17.75
CA LEU A 295 9.72 7.45 17.48
C LEU A 295 10.28 7.81 16.10
N PHE A 296 9.42 8.24 15.18
CA PHE A 296 9.78 8.42 13.78
C PHE A 296 9.56 9.85 13.28
N GLY A 297 9.48 10.85 14.16
CA GLY A 297 9.48 12.26 13.75
C GLY A 297 8.25 12.70 12.96
N TYR A 298 7.07 12.19 13.31
CA TYR A 298 5.79 12.54 12.68
C TYR A 298 4.86 13.30 13.65
N GLU A 299 5.40 14.10 14.58
CA GLU A 299 4.63 14.78 15.62
C GLU A 299 3.72 15.90 15.10
N ASN A 300 4.02 16.47 13.92
CA ASN A 300 3.17 17.45 13.24
C ASN A 300 1.94 16.75 12.63
N PHE A 301 0.99 16.38 13.49
CA PHE A 301 -0.18 15.63 13.12
C PHE A 301 -1.39 16.56 12.96
N VAL A 302 -1.82 16.70 11.69
CA VAL A 302 -2.80 17.66 11.13
C VAL A 302 -2.23 19.06 10.96
#